data_AF-A0AAU4JNX1-F1
#
_entry.id   AF-A0AAU4JNX1-F1
#
_cell.length_a   1.000
_cell.length_b   1.000
_cell.length_c   1.000
_cell.angle_alpha   90.00
_cell.angle_beta   90.00
_cell.angle_gamma   90.00
#
_symmetry.space_group_name_H-M   'P 1'
#
loop_
_entity.id
_entity.type
_entity.pdbx_description
1 polymer ?
#
loop_
_entity_poly.entity_id
_entity_poly.type
_entity_poly.pdbx_seq_one_letter_code
_entity_poly.pdbx_strand_id
1 'polypeptide(L)'
;MHRDFTRLTDPPLHALPLPQQQLEKLLDEHACELGADIRRGHQVIGLSQDDAAVTVSELQNSVHRVLGVRLPVREATRLSRFTFKARQADSYRQGRILLAGDAAHLFPAAGVALNAGLLDAVNLAWKLAADLHGGAPAGLLDTYHGERHLAGARTMLHTRAQVALRRGHDEAAEALRQLFQELLADEEPLRRMGALVAGAGIRRAAD
;
A
#
# COMPACT_ATOMS: atom_id res chain seq x y z
N MET A 1 -7.04 -7.19 20.73
CA MET A 1 -6.71 -5.89 21.33
C MET A 1 -7.07 -4.79 20.34
N HIS A 2 -8.22 -4.13 20.53
CA HIS A 2 -8.61 -2.93 19.79
C HIS A 2 -8.29 -1.74 20.71
N ARG A 3 -7.30 -0.93 20.35
CA ARG A 3 -7.04 0.36 21.01
C ARG A 3 -7.62 1.44 20.12
N ASP A 4 -8.43 2.28 20.73
CA ASP A 4 -9.14 3.37 20.07
C ASP A 4 -8.29 4.64 20.12
N PHE A 5 -7.63 4.95 19.00
CA PHE A 5 -6.77 6.13 18.87
C PHE A 5 -7.55 7.42 18.59
N THR A 6 -8.87 7.34 18.39
CA THR A 6 -9.71 8.53 18.11
C THR A 6 -9.93 9.41 19.34
N ARG A 7 -9.56 8.91 20.53
CA ARG A 7 -9.71 9.61 21.81
C ARG A 7 -8.58 10.61 22.12
N LEU A 8 -7.58 10.71 21.25
CA LEU A 8 -6.55 11.74 21.36
C LEU A 8 -7.16 13.12 21.07
N THR A 9 -6.69 14.16 21.76
CA THR A 9 -7.17 15.54 21.56
C THR A 9 -6.95 16.03 20.13
N ASP A 10 -5.90 15.55 19.47
CA ASP A 10 -5.60 15.76 18.04
C ASP A 10 -5.18 14.40 17.43
N PRO A 11 -6.15 13.59 16.94
CA PRO A 11 -5.86 12.23 16.51
C PRO A 11 -5.20 12.23 15.13
N PRO A 12 -4.02 11.59 14.97
CA PRO A 12 -3.40 11.44 13.65
C PRO A 12 -4.15 10.46 12.73
N LEU A 13 -5.25 9.87 13.20
CA LEU A 13 -6.08 8.88 12.51
C LEU A 13 -7.50 9.43 12.33
N HIS A 14 -7.88 9.72 11.09
CA HIS A 14 -9.27 9.93 10.71
C HIS A 14 -9.79 8.67 10.03
N ALA A 15 -10.63 7.92 10.74
CA ALA A 15 -11.26 6.72 10.18
C ALA A 15 -12.45 7.14 9.32
N LEU A 16 -12.37 6.86 8.02
CA LEU A 16 -13.53 6.88 7.14
C LEU A 16 -14.07 5.45 7.07
N PRO A 17 -15.25 5.14 7.65
CA PRO A 17 -15.83 3.81 7.60
C PRO A 17 -16.48 3.55 6.23
N LEU A 18 -15.71 3.74 5.17
CA LEU A 18 -16.13 3.53 3.80
C LEU A 18 -15.62 2.18 3.31
N PRO A 19 -16.50 1.29 2.82
CA PRO A 19 -16.07 0.04 2.22
C PRO A 19 -15.08 0.30 1.07
N GLN A 20 -13.99 -0.46 1.01
CA GLN A 20 -12.95 -0.28 -0.02
C GLN A 20 -13.54 -0.28 -1.43
N GLN A 21 -14.51 -1.14 -1.72
CA GLN A 21 -15.18 -1.18 -3.03
C GLN A 21 -15.90 0.13 -3.38
N GLN A 22 -16.49 0.78 -2.39
CA GLN A 22 -17.17 2.05 -2.58
C GLN A 22 -16.16 3.19 -2.75
N LEU A 23 -15.05 3.18 -2.00
CA LEU A 23 -13.95 4.12 -2.20
C LEU A 23 -13.35 3.99 -3.59
N GLU A 24 -13.02 2.77 -4.01
CA GLU A 24 -12.47 2.49 -5.35
C GLU A 24 -13.42 2.95 -6.45
N LYS A 25 -14.72 2.73 -6.29
CA LYS A 25 -15.73 3.22 -7.23
C LYS A 25 -15.71 4.75 -7.33
N LEU A 26 -15.70 5.47 -6.22
CA LEU A 26 -15.67 6.93 -6.21
C LEU A 26 -14.39 7.48 -6.85
N LEU A 27 -13.24 6.84 -6.58
CA LEU A 27 -11.97 7.22 -7.19
C LEU A 27 -11.95 6.97 -8.70
N ASP A 28 -12.57 5.88 -9.16
CA ASP A 28 -12.71 5.53 -10.58
C ASP A 28 -13.59 6.54 -11.33
N GLU A 29 -14.75 6.88 -10.74
CA GLU A 29 -15.66 7.90 -11.26
C GLU A 29 -14.95 9.25 -11.36
N HIS A 30 -14.27 9.67 -10.29
CA HIS A 30 -13.53 10.92 -10.28
C HIS A 30 -12.38 10.96 -11.31
N ALA A 31 -11.63 9.86 -11.43
CA ALA A 31 -10.54 9.79 -12.41
C ALA A 31 -11.08 9.88 -13.85
N CYS A 32 -12.20 9.21 -14.15
CA CYS A 32 -12.87 9.31 -15.45
C CYS A 32 -13.38 10.74 -15.71
N GLU A 33 -13.99 11.39 -14.71
CA GLU A 33 -14.43 12.80 -14.80
C GLU A 33 -13.27 13.75 -15.11
N LEU A 34 -12.08 13.47 -14.57
CA LEU A 34 -10.85 14.21 -14.85
C LEU A 34 -10.18 13.83 -16.18
N GLY A 35 -10.79 12.92 -16.95
CA GLY A 35 -10.33 12.54 -18.29
C GLY A 35 -9.36 11.35 -18.34
N ALA A 36 -9.21 10.58 -17.25
CA ALA A 36 -8.43 9.36 -17.28
C ALA A 36 -9.11 8.27 -18.14
N ASP A 37 -8.36 7.66 -19.06
CA ASP A 37 -8.82 6.51 -19.85
C ASP A 37 -8.59 5.20 -19.08
N ILE A 38 -9.61 4.76 -18.33
CA ILE A 38 -9.56 3.52 -17.52
C ILE A 38 -10.11 2.33 -18.32
N ARG A 39 -9.21 1.42 -18.72
CA ARG A 39 -9.56 0.23 -19.51
C ARG A 39 -9.64 -1.03 -18.65
N ARG A 40 -10.86 -1.43 -18.26
CA ARG A 40 -11.11 -2.69 -17.54
C ARG A 40 -11.06 -3.90 -18.49
N GLY A 41 -10.82 -5.09 -17.95
CA GLY A 41 -10.72 -6.33 -18.73
C GLY A 41 -9.41 -6.51 -19.52
N HIS A 42 -8.47 -5.57 -19.37
CA HIS A 42 -7.16 -5.60 -20.03
C HIS A 42 -6.09 -6.04 -19.01
N GLN A 43 -5.37 -7.12 -19.30
CA GLN A 43 -4.29 -7.64 -18.46
C GLN A 43 -2.93 -7.35 -19.09
N VAL A 44 -2.00 -6.77 -18.31
CA VAL A 44 -0.60 -6.59 -18.74
C VAL A 44 0.14 -7.93 -18.69
N ILE A 45 0.75 -8.34 -19.80
CA ILE A 45 1.49 -9.62 -19.91
C ILE A 45 2.96 -9.45 -20.33
N GLY A 46 3.40 -8.23 -20.69
CA GLY A 46 4.77 -7.92 -21.13
C GLY A 46 5.04 -6.41 -21.14
N LEU A 47 6.32 -6.03 -21.06
CA LEU A 47 6.80 -4.65 -20.97
C LEU A 47 8.11 -4.48 -21.77
N SER A 48 8.16 -3.52 -22.69
CA SER A 48 9.40 -3.07 -23.36
C SER A 48 9.54 -1.55 -23.27
N GLN A 49 10.77 -1.06 -23.11
CA GLN A 49 11.08 0.36 -22.93
C GLN A 49 12.15 0.82 -23.93
N ASP A 50 11.94 1.99 -24.54
CA ASP A 50 12.98 2.77 -25.22
C ASP A 50 13.03 4.22 -24.68
N ASP A 51 13.79 5.09 -25.36
CA ASP A 51 13.97 6.49 -24.96
C ASP A 51 12.68 7.34 -25.07
N ALA A 52 11.66 6.88 -25.80
CA ALA A 52 10.45 7.64 -26.13
C ALA A 52 9.15 7.08 -25.54
N ALA A 53 8.98 5.75 -25.38
CA ALA A 53 7.72 5.17 -24.95
C ALA A 53 7.83 3.77 -24.29
N VAL A 54 6.69 3.32 -23.75
CA VAL A 54 6.44 1.95 -23.28
C VAL A 54 5.27 1.40 -24.08
N THR A 55 5.42 0.22 -24.69
CA THR A 55 4.37 -0.43 -25.50
C THR A 55 3.91 -1.75 -24.86
N VAL A 56 2.61 -2.02 -24.90
CA VAL A 56 1.96 -3.18 -24.25
C VAL A 56 1.21 -4.01 -25.29
N SER A 57 1.24 -5.34 -25.18
CA SER A 57 0.47 -6.29 -26.02
C SER A 57 0.02 -7.52 -25.21
N GLU A 58 -1.03 -8.23 -25.66
CA GLU A 58 -1.93 -9.11 -24.87
C GLU A 58 -1.69 -10.64 -25.03
N LEU A 59 -2.06 -11.48 -24.01
CA LEU A 59 -2.35 -12.91 -24.23
C LEU A 59 -3.11 -13.64 -23.09
N GLN A 60 -4.24 -14.23 -23.49
CA GLN A 60 -5.24 -15.01 -22.74
C GLN A 60 -4.86 -16.45 -22.28
N ASN A 61 -3.60 -16.86 -22.24
CA ASN A 61 -3.28 -18.30 -22.19
C ASN A 61 -3.10 -18.95 -20.80
N SER A 62 -3.38 -18.25 -19.68
CA SER A 62 -2.99 -18.75 -18.36
C SER A 62 -3.97 -19.73 -17.69
N VAL A 63 -5.25 -19.76 -18.11
CA VAL A 63 -6.32 -20.44 -17.35
C VAL A 63 -6.40 -21.95 -17.59
N HIS A 64 -6.04 -22.45 -18.79
CA HIS A 64 -6.13 -23.88 -19.11
C HIS A 64 -5.00 -24.73 -18.48
N ARG A 65 -3.86 -24.10 -18.15
CA ARG A 65 -2.64 -24.80 -17.71
C ARG A 65 -2.71 -25.40 -16.30
N VAL A 66 -3.57 -24.88 -15.43
CA VAL A 66 -3.42 -25.11 -13.98
C VAL A 66 -4.34 -26.20 -13.42
N LEU A 67 -5.54 -26.39 -13.95
CA LEU A 67 -6.57 -27.12 -13.18
C LEU A 67 -6.75 -28.59 -13.53
N GLY A 68 -6.52 -29.05 -14.75
CA GLY A 68 -6.54 -30.48 -15.13
C GLY A 68 -7.83 -31.29 -14.86
N VAL A 69 -8.78 -30.76 -14.09
CA VAL A 69 -10.06 -31.37 -13.67
C VAL A 69 -11.07 -30.27 -13.34
N ARG A 70 -12.38 -30.58 -13.44
CA ARG A 70 -13.46 -29.68 -13.04
C ARG A 70 -13.97 -30.05 -11.64
N LEU A 71 -14.05 -29.06 -10.73
CA LEU A 71 -14.71 -29.17 -9.42
C LEU A 71 -16.02 -28.36 -9.44
N PRO A 72 -17.16 -28.94 -9.06
CA PRO A 72 -18.42 -28.20 -9.00
C PRO A 72 -18.54 -27.37 -7.70
N VAL A 73 -18.48 -26.04 -7.83
CA VAL A 73 -18.84 -25.04 -6.81
C VAL A 73 -20.28 -24.61 -7.07
N ARG A 74 -21.18 -24.70 -6.08
CA ARG A 74 -22.62 -24.44 -6.29
C ARG A 74 -23.04 -22.98 -6.06
N GLU A 75 -22.78 -22.37 -4.90
CA GLU A 75 -22.91 -20.91 -4.74
C GLU A 75 -21.87 -20.37 -3.75
N ALA A 76 -21.01 -19.49 -4.27
CA ALA A 76 -20.03 -18.73 -3.52
C ALA A 76 -20.10 -17.28 -3.98
N THR A 77 -20.53 -16.36 -3.11
CA THR A 77 -20.64 -14.92 -3.46
C THR A 77 -19.27 -14.31 -3.71
N ARG A 78 -18.27 -14.68 -2.90
CA ARG A 78 -16.84 -14.39 -3.11
C ARG A 78 -16.00 -15.28 -2.20
N LEU A 79 -15.14 -16.12 -2.78
CA LEU A 79 -14.11 -16.84 -2.05
C LEU A 79 -12.75 -16.25 -2.42
N SER A 80 -11.93 -15.92 -1.43
CA SER A 80 -10.57 -15.45 -1.65
C SER A 80 -9.61 -16.17 -0.72
N ARG A 81 -8.45 -16.55 -1.24
CA ARG A 81 -7.32 -17.05 -0.44
C ARG A 81 -6.17 -16.08 -0.64
N PHE A 82 -5.77 -15.40 0.43
CA PHE A 82 -4.59 -14.56 0.44
C PHE A 82 -3.52 -15.19 1.32
N THR A 83 -2.26 -15.04 0.90
CA THR A 83 -1.11 -15.35 1.76
C THR A 83 -0.43 -14.03 2.06
N PHE A 84 -0.35 -13.67 3.33
CA PHE A 84 0.36 -12.49 3.77
C PHE A 84 1.85 -12.64 3.45
N LYS A 85 2.33 -11.83 2.51
CA LYS A 85 3.75 -11.70 2.18
C LYS A 85 4.28 -10.42 2.83
N ALA A 86 5.58 -10.40 3.10
CA ALA A 86 6.27 -9.24 3.63
C ALA A 86 7.41 -8.89 2.68
N ARG A 87 7.09 -8.20 1.58
CA ARG A 87 8.03 -7.87 0.50
C ARG A 87 7.95 -6.39 0.16
N GLN A 88 9.07 -5.83 -0.26
CA GLN A 88 9.17 -4.47 -0.76
C GLN A 88 10.13 -4.51 -1.95
N ALA A 89 9.82 -3.79 -3.02
CA ALA A 89 10.70 -3.67 -4.18
C ALA A 89 11.93 -2.83 -3.80
N ASP A 90 13.11 -3.30 -4.21
CA ASP A 90 14.38 -2.62 -3.90
C ASP A 90 14.48 -1.23 -4.54
N SER A 91 13.84 -1.04 -5.70
CA SER A 91 13.67 0.26 -6.33
C SER A 91 12.22 0.50 -6.72
N TYR A 92 11.77 1.74 -6.54
CA TYR A 92 10.43 2.19 -6.94
C TYR A 92 10.44 2.86 -8.32
N ARG A 93 11.63 3.14 -8.86
CA ARG A 93 11.82 3.73 -10.19
C ARG A 93 13.02 3.08 -10.87
N GLN A 94 12.84 2.66 -12.12
CA GLN A 94 13.92 2.26 -13.00
C GLN A 94 13.67 2.90 -14.36
N GLY A 95 14.39 3.98 -14.66
CA GLY A 95 14.14 4.79 -15.84
C GLY A 95 12.72 5.35 -15.87
N ARG A 96 11.92 4.91 -16.85
CA ARG A 96 10.52 5.33 -17.05
C ARG A 96 9.50 4.38 -16.42
N ILE A 97 9.97 3.33 -15.71
CA ILE A 97 9.12 2.36 -15.03
C ILE A 97 9.06 2.72 -13.56
N LEU A 98 7.85 2.88 -13.02
CA LEU A 98 7.61 3.18 -11.60
C LEU A 98 6.64 2.17 -10.97
N LEU A 99 6.82 1.90 -9.69
CA LEU A 99 5.97 1.00 -8.90
C LEU A 99 5.27 1.78 -7.79
N ALA A 100 3.96 1.57 -7.61
CA ALA A 100 3.16 2.13 -6.53
C ALA A 100 2.21 1.09 -5.92
N GLY A 101 1.86 1.25 -4.65
CA GLY A 101 0.94 0.34 -3.96
C GLY A 101 1.45 -1.10 -3.89
N ASP A 102 0.55 -2.08 -4.03
CA ASP A 102 0.89 -3.50 -3.88
C ASP A 102 1.96 -4.02 -4.86
N ALA A 103 2.19 -3.32 -5.98
CA ALA A 103 3.28 -3.61 -6.90
C ALA A 103 4.65 -3.29 -6.29
N ALA A 104 4.72 -2.28 -5.42
CA ALA A 104 5.93 -1.85 -4.74
C ALA A 104 6.12 -2.52 -3.37
N HIS A 105 5.03 -2.90 -2.68
CA HIS A 105 5.09 -3.46 -1.33
C HIS A 105 3.91 -4.35 -0.98
N LEU A 106 4.19 -5.46 -0.31
CA LEU A 106 3.18 -6.39 0.22
C LEU A 106 3.37 -6.47 1.73
N PHE A 107 2.37 -6.04 2.49
CA PHE A 107 2.43 -6.03 3.95
C PHE A 107 1.82 -7.29 4.57
N PRO A 108 2.40 -7.80 5.68
CA PRO A 108 1.93 -9.00 6.33
C PRO A 108 0.71 -8.78 7.26
N ALA A 109 0.22 -7.54 7.39
CA ALA A 109 -0.95 -7.18 8.18
C ALA A 109 -1.99 -6.46 7.32
N ALA A 110 -3.28 -6.73 7.56
CA ALA A 110 -4.38 -6.08 6.88
C ALA A 110 -4.61 -4.63 7.33
N GLY A 111 -5.33 -3.85 6.52
CA GLY A 111 -5.79 -2.49 6.86
C GLY A 111 -4.84 -1.36 6.53
N VAL A 112 -3.65 -1.65 5.99
CA VAL A 112 -2.59 -0.66 5.74
C VAL A 112 -2.25 -0.48 4.26
N ALA A 113 -2.43 -1.52 3.44
CA ALA A 113 -1.98 -1.56 2.06
C ALA A 113 -2.66 -0.50 1.17
N LEU A 114 -3.98 -0.38 1.26
CA LEU A 114 -4.75 0.62 0.51
C LEU A 114 -4.29 2.05 0.83
N ASN A 115 -4.17 2.38 2.12
CA ASN A 115 -3.73 3.70 2.56
C ASN A 115 -2.31 4.01 2.09
N ALA A 116 -1.39 3.04 2.20
CA ALA A 116 -0.03 3.20 1.71
C ALA A 116 0.02 3.43 0.19
N GLY A 117 -0.76 2.66 -0.58
CA GLY A 117 -0.85 2.81 -2.04
C GLY A 117 -1.46 4.14 -2.47
N LEU A 118 -2.48 4.64 -1.77
CA LEU A 118 -3.05 5.97 -2.04
C LEU A 118 -2.02 7.08 -1.78
N LEU A 119 -1.26 6.99 -0.69
CA LEU A 119 -0.19 7.95 -0.40
C LEU A 119 0.96 7.88 -1.40
N ASP A 120 1.24 6.71 -1.97
CA ASP A 120 2.19 6.58 -3.07
C ASP A 120 1.68 7.28 -4.33
N ALA A 121 0.42 7.04 -4.71
CA ALA A 121 -0.20 7.66 -5.88
C ALA A 121 -0.22 9.19 -5.74
N VAL A 122 -0.63 9.72 -4.59
CA VAL A 122 -0.62 11.16 -4.31
C VAL A 122 0.80 11.74 -4.40
N ASN A 123 1.80 11.06 -3.86
CA ASN A 123 3.19 11.54 -3.92
C ASN A 123 3.74 11.51 -5.35
N LEU A 124 3.43 10.46 -6.12
CA LEU A 124 3.93 10.25 -7.47
C LEU A 124 3.26 11.19 -8.48
N ALA A 125 1.94 11.34 -8.42
CA ALA A 125 1.14 11.97 -9.48
C ALA A 125 1.64 13.36 -9.86
N TRP A 126 1.86 14.24 -8.86
CA TRP A 126 2.31 15.61 -9.15
C TRP A 126 3.77 15.67 -9.62
N LYS A 127 4.64 14.80 -9.10
CA LYS A 127 6.05 14.73 -9.52
C LYS A 127 6.17 14.26 -10.96
N LEU A 128 5.40 13.23 -11.31
CA LEU A 128 5.33 12.70 -12.66
C LEU A 128 4.72 13.72 -13.62
N ALA A 129 3.64 14.41 -13.22
CA ALA A 129 3.06 15.47 -14.04
C ALA A 129 4.06 16.62 -14.28
N ALA A 130 4.81 17.03 -13.26
CA ALA A 130 5.84 18.06 -13.41
C ALA A 130 6.98 17.61 -14.36
N ASP A 131 7.40 16.35 -14.28
CA ASP A 131 8.41 15.75 -15.15
C ASP A 131 7.94 15.69 -16.61
N LEU A 132 6.71 15.23 -16.83
CA LEU A 132 6.08 15.15 -18.17
C LEU A 132 5.89 16.52 -18.83
N HIS A 133 5.57 17.55 -18.05
CA HIS A 133 5.41 18.92 -18.56
C HIS A 133 6.75 19.68 -18.69
N GLY A 134 7.88 19.07 -18.34
CA GLY A 134 9.20 19.71 -18.40
C GLY A 134 9.43 20.81 -17.36
N GLY A 135 8.54 20.94 -16.37
CA GLY A 135 8.62 21.94 -15.29
C GLY A 135 9.29 21.41 -14.01
N ALA A 136 9.67 20.14 -13.97
CA ALA A 136 10.30 19.54 -12.81
C ALA A 136 11.77 19.98 -12.65
N PRO A 137 12.18 20.38 -11.43
CA PRO A 137 13.59 20.44 -11.08
C PRO A 137 14.27 19.08 -11.32
N ALA A 138 15.56 19.11 -11.68
CA ALA A 138 16.35 17.90 -11.88
C ALA A 138 16.30 16.99 -10.65
N GLY A 139 16.03 15.70 -10.86
CA GLY A 139 15.93 14.70 -9.78
C GLY A 139 14.64 14.76 -8.96
N LEU A 140 13.69 15.66 -9.25
CA LEU A 140 12.42 15.72 -8.52
C LEU A 140 11.71 14.36 -8.54
N LEU A 141 11.62 13.71 -9.70
CA LEU A 141 10.95 12.43 -9.83
C LEU A 141 11.71 11.29 -9.09
N ASP A 142 13.03 11.40 -8.93
CA ASP A 142 13.82 10.43 -8.14
C ASP A 142 13.52 10.49 -6.65
N THR A 143 13.10 11.65 -6.14
CA THR A 143 12.67 11.79 -4.73
C THR A 143 11.47 10.90 -4.39
N TYR A 144 10.68 10.48 -5.38
CA TYR A 144 9.59 9.52 -5.17
C TYR A 144 10.08 8.24 -4.50
N HIS A 145 11.17 7.66 -5.01
CA HIS A 145 11.75 6.46 -4.42
C HIS A 145 12.22 6.73 -2.98
N GLY A 146 13.06 7.74 -2.77
CA GLY A 146 13.60 8.02 -1.44
C GLY A 146 12.52 8.22 -0.37
N GLU A 147 11.47 8.97 -0.71
CA GLU A 147 10.37 9.26 0.21
C GLU A 147 9.48 8.04 0.45
N ARG A 148 9.03 7.37 -0.61
CA ARG A 148 8.01 6.33 -0.53
C ARG A 148 8.57 4.96 -0.21
N HIS A 149 9.82 4.69 -0.57
CA HIS A 149 10.53 3.50 -0.13
C HIS A 149 10.80 3.55 1.38
N LEU A 150 11.22 4.70 1.92
CA LEU A 150 11.36 4.88 3.37
C LEU A 150 10.01 4.71 4.09
N ALA A 151 8.95 5.34 3.57
CA ALA A 151 7.58 5.17 4.08
C ALA A 151 7.17 3.70 4.13
N GLY A 152 7.31 2.98 3.01
CA GLY A 152 6.99 1.56 2.90
C GLY A 152 7.79 0.70 3.88
N ALA A 153 9.08 0.99 4.10
CA ALA A 153 9.91 0.27 5.06
C ALA A 153 9.43 0.47 6.51
N ARG A 154 8.96 1.68 6.85
CA ARG A 154 8.38 1.98 8.17
C ARG A 154 7.03 1.27 8.33
N THR A 155 6.20 1.22 7.29
CA THR A 155 4.97 0.42 7.28
C THR A 155 5.25 -1.08 7.46
N MET A 156 6.27 -1.60 6.77
CA MET A 156 6.70 -3.00 6.89
C MET A 156 7.11 -3.35 8.32
N LEU A 157 7.85 -2.45 8.99
CA LEU A 157 8.28 -2.67 10.38
C LEU A 157 7.10 -2.88 11.33
N HIS A 158 6.15 -1.93 11.37
CA HIS A 158 5.05 -2.04 12.33
C HIS A 158 4.07 -3.16 11.98
N THR A 159 3.87 -3.47 10.70
CA THR A 159 2.99 -4.57 10.27
C THR A 159 3.58 -5.93 10.60
N ARG A 160 4.91 -6.11 10.50
CA ARG A 160 5.63 -7.30 11.02
C ARG A 160 5.50 -7.41 12.53
N ALA A 161 5.69 -6.31 13.27
CA ALA A 161 5.54 -6.28 14.71
C ALA A 161 4.12 -6.67 15.15
N GLN A 162 3.08 -6.16 14.47
CA GLN A 162 1.69 -6.55 14.72
C GLN A 162 1.45 -8.04 14.50
N VAL A 163 2.04 -8.64 13.45
CA VAL A 163 1.92 -10.08 13.20
C VAL A 163 2.60 -10.89 14.28
N ALA A 164 3.80 -10.49 14.72
CA ALA A 164 4.51 -11.14 15.82
C ALA A 164 3.69 -11.11 17.11
N LEU A 165 3.17 -9.93 17.49
CA LEU A 165 2.33 -9.77 18.68
C LEU A 165 1.05 -10.63 18.63
N ARG A 166 0.45 -10.82 17.44
CA ARG A 166 -0.79 -11.60 17.30
C ARG A 166 -0.58 -13.11 17.24
N ARG A 167 0.54 -13.58 16.68
CA ARG A 167 0.82 -15.01 16.46
C ARG A 167 1.52 -15.67 17.65
N GLY A 168 2.17 -14.90 18.52
CA GLY A 168 2.81 -15.43 19.70
C GLY A 168 1.77 -15.85 20.75
N HIS A 169 1.83 -17.13 21.14
CA HIS A 169 0.91 -17.74 22.12
C HIS A 169 1.65 -18.36 23.32
N ASP A 170 2.96 -18.11 23.45
CA ASP A 170 3.76 -18.51 24.60
C ASP A 170 3.78 -17.43 25.70
N GLU A 171 4.34 -17.76 26.86
CA GLU A 171 4.42 -16.85 28.01
C GLU A 171 5.23 -15.58 27.68
N ALA A 172 6.27 -15.72 26.85
CA ALA A 172 7.08 -14.59 26.40
C ALA A 172 6.27 -13.60 25.53
N ALA A 173 5.45 -14.11 24.60
CA ALA A 173 4.57 -13.27 23.78
C ALA A 173 3.47 -12.61 24.59
N GLU A 174 2.94 -13.27 25.64
CA GLU A 174 2.00 -12.65 26.57
C GLU A 174 2.64 -11.51 27.34
N ALA A 175 3.82 -11.73 27.93
CA ALA A 175 4.57 -10.70 28.65
C ALA A 175 4.92 -9.51 27.74
N LEU A 176 5.37 -9.77 26.51
CA LEU A 176 5.62 -8.71 25.52
C LEU A 176 4.37 -7.93 25.17
N ARG A 177 3.22 -8.61 24.97
CA ARG A 177 1.95 -7.93 24.73
C ARG A 177 1.59 -7.05 25.91
N GLN A 178 1.66 -7.57 27.14
CA GLN A 178 1.35 -6.82 28.36
C GLN A 178 2.18 -5.54 28.46
N LEU A 179 3.51 -5.64 28.37
CA LEU A 179 4.41 -4.48 28.42
C LEU A 179 4.09 -3.46 27.33
N PHE A 180 3.80 -3.94 26.10
CA PHE A 180 3.39 -3.06 25.01
C PHE A 180 2.04 -2.36 25.29
N GLN A 181 1.12 -3.01 26.01
CA GLN A 181 -0.14 -2.36 26.42
C GLN A 181 0.08 -1.30 27.49
N GLU A 182 1.00 -1.53 28.43
CA GLU A 182 1.38 -0.59 29.48
C GLU A 182 1.99 0.67 28.87
N LEU A 183 2.92 0.54 27.91
CA LEU A 183 3.47 1.67 27.17
C LEU A 183 2.39 2.49 26.46
N LEU A 184 1.36 1.84 25.90
CA LEU A 184 0.26 2.52 25.21
C LEU A 184 -0.77 3.16 26.17
N ALA A 185 -0.61 3.02 27.48
CA ALA A 185 -1.38 3.79 28.46
C ALA A 185 -0.89 5.25 28.54
N ASP A 186 0.38 5.50 28.20
CA ASP A 186 0.96 6.84 28.15
C ASP A 186 0.63 7.54 26.83
N GLU A 187 0.37 8.85 26.91
CA GLU A 187 -0.09 9.64 25.77
C GLU A 187 0.96 9.74 24.64
N GLU A 188 2.24 9.96 24.98
CA GLU A 188 3.28 10.14 23.98
C GLU A 188 3.55 8.85 23.15
N PRO A 189 3.75 7.67 23.77
CA PRO A 189 3.82 6.41 23.02
C PRO A 189 2.55 6.12 22.21
N LEU A 190 1.36 6.40 22.78
CA LEU A 190 0.09 6.23 22.09
C LEU A 190 0.00 7.11 20.83
N ARG A 191 0.38 8.38 20.95
CA ARG A 191 0.41 9.35 19.84
C ARG A 191 1.42 8.93 18.76
N ARG A 192 2.63 8.52 19.17
CA ARG A 192 3.66 8.03 18.25
C ARG A 192 3.21 6.79 17.49
N MET A 193 2.55 5.85 18.17
CA MET A 193 2.00 4.66 17.54
C MET A 193 0.85 5.00 16.58
N GLY A 194 -0.05 5.91 16.98
CA GLY A 194 -1.12 6.42 16.12
C GLY A 194 -0.57 7.04 14.83
N ALA A 195 0.44 7.90 14.94
CA ALA A 195 1.08 8.53 13.79
C ALA A 195 1.80 7.52 12.86
N LEU A 196 2.39 6.46 13.44
CA LEU A 196 3.02 5.39 12.68
C LEU A 196 1.97 4.56 11.90
N VAL A 197 0.86 4.19 12.54
CA VAL A 197 -0.23 3.43 11.89
C VAL A 197 -0.95 4.26 10.83
N ALA A 198 -1.09 5.56 11.05
CA ALA A 198 -1.67 6.50 10.08
C ALA A 198 -0.77 6.80 8.88
N GLY A 199 0.55 6.52 8.99
CA GLY A 199 1.54 7.03 8.04
C GLY A 199 1.82 8.54 8.17
N ALA A 200 1.25 9.22 9.17
CA ALA A 200 1.44 10.65 9.42
C ALA A 200 2.77 10.99 10.11
N GLY A 201 3.45 10.00 10.69
CA GLY A 201 4.76 10.18 11.34
C GLY A 201 5.97 10.28 10.40
N ILE A 202 5.76 10.15 9.09
CA ILE A 202 6.86 10.17 8.11
C ILE A 202 7.28 11.62 7.87
N ARG A 203 8.44 11.99 8.39
CA ARG A 203 9.09 13.28 8.10
C ARG A 203 10.26 13.05 7.16
N ARG A 204 10.45 13.96 6.20
CA ARG A 204 11.70 14.05 5.46
C ARG A 204 12.82 14.40 6.45
N ALA A 205 14.04 13.92 6.22
CA ALA A 205 15.19 14.63 6.77
C ALA A 205 15.14 16.03 6.13
N ALA A 206 15.14 17.07 6.96
CA ALA A 206 15.44 18.40 6.47
C ALA A 206 16.95 18.39 6.17
N ASP A 207 17.31 18.69 4.93
CA ASP A 207 18.67 19.11 4.59
C ASP A 207 18.95 20.49 5.20
#